data_AF-A0A535ZRN0-F1
#
_entry.id   AF-A0A535ZRN0-F1
#
_cell.length_a   1.000
_cell.length_b   1.000
_cell.length_c   1.000
_cell.angle_alpha   90.00
_cell.angle_beta   90.00
_cell.angle_gamma   90.00
#
_symmetry.space_group_name_H-M   'P 1'
#
loop_
_entity.id
_entity.type
_entity.pdbx_description
1 polymer ?
#
loop_
_entity_poly.entity_id
_entity_poly.type
_entity_poly.pdbx_seq_one_letter_code
_entity_poly.pdbx_strand_id
1 'polypeptide(L)'
;MRTRWGWRVAVIATILILFGNAAGLAAGPNVVTVSWATMAQTAGTLLIVIVAFRWCGLTWAEAGIGRTDLLRSTLIGAGIGLGMAAGVLLALELGALLGTPITYQPLQGAATSALLTHALVGLPLLTVIPEELAFRGLVLGLLIRKLTPWRATLVTSATFVAWHVVVQVQTLALTNFTSSGQIVLATSLAVAGLFAGGLIFAFVRLRTHNLAGAVMAHWLFDAAFVTGLYFLTAS
;
A
#
# COMPACT_ATOMS: atom_id res chain seq x y z
N MET A 1 -19.49 26.42 -3.43
CA MET A 1 -18.04 26.07 -3.32
C MET A 1 -17.78 24.73 -2.62
N ARG A 2 -18.39 24.42 -1.45
CA ARG A 2 -18.25 23.11 -0.77
C ARG A 2 -18.65 21.90 -1.64
N THR A 3 -19.73 22.03 -2.41
CA THR A 3 -20.26 20.97 -3.29
C THR A 3 -19.27 20.57 -4.39
N ARG A 4 -18.60 21.54 -5.02
CA ARG A 4 -17.59 21.28 -6.06
C ARG A 4 -16.34 20.58 -5.53
N TRP A 5 -15.91 20.86 -4.30
CA TRP A 5 -14.77 20.18 -3.68
C TRP A 5 -15.08 18.72 -3.37
N GLY A 6 -16.18 18.46 -2.65
CA GLY A 6 -16.54 17.11 -2.24
C GLY A 6 -16.76 16.19 -3.45
N TRP A 7 -17.42 16.70 -4.49
CA TRP A 7 -17.58 16.01 -5.77
C TRP A 7 -16.25 15.64 -6.41
N ARG A 8 -15.29 16.57 -6.52
CA ARG A 8 -13.97 16.29 -7.13
C ARG A 8 -13.21 15.20 -6.39
N VAL A 9 -13.20 15.27 -5.05
CA VAL A 9 -12.52 14.25 -4.23
C VAL A 9 -13.19 12.89 -4.41
N ALA A 10 -14.51 12.83 -4.41
CA ALA A 10 -15.26 11.60 -4.66
C ALA A 10 -14.94 11.01 -6.05
N VAL A 11 -14.96 11.83 -7.11
CA VAL A 11 -14.61 11.39 -8.47
C VAL A 11 -13.20 10.83 -8.54
N ILE A 12 -12.22 11.52 -7.96
CA ILE A 12 -10.82 11.07 -7.96
C ILE A 12 -10.68 9.75 -7.21
N ALA A 13 -11.26 9.64 -6.01
CA ALA A 13 -11.24 8.42 -5.21
C ALA A 13 -11.89 7.25 -5.95
N THR A 14 -13.05 7.47 -6.58
CA THR A 14 -13.74 6.46 -7.39
C THR A 14 -12.90 6.03 -8.59
N ILE A 15 -12.31 6.97 -9.34
CA ILE A 15 -11.45 6.64 -10.49
C ILE A 15 -10.26 5.81 -10.03
N LEU A 16 -9.60 6.20 -8.93
CA LEU A 16 -8.52 5.42 -8.36
C LEU A 16 -9.00 4.01 -8.02
N ILE A 17 -10.03 3.86 -7.19
CA ILE A 17 -10.54 2.54 -6.77
C ILE A 17 -10.86 1.65 -7.98
N LEU A 18 -11.60 2.16 -8.96
CA LEU A 18 -11.97 1.39 -10.15
C LEU A 18 -10.74 1.02 -10.99
N PHE A 19 -9.85 1.98 -11.23
CA PHE A 19 -8.64 1.75 -12.00
C PHE A 19 -7.71 0.73 -11.34
N GLY A 20 -7.44 0.89 -10.04
CA GLY A 20 -6.55 0.00 -9.29
C GLY A 20 -7.04 -1.45 -9.27
N ASN A 21 -8.33 -1.66 -9.02
CA ASN A 21 -8.91 -3.00 -9.04
C ASN A 21 -8.91 -3.59 -10.47
N ALA A 22 -9.24 -2.81 -11.49
CA ALA A 22 -9.20 -3.27 -12.88
C ALA A 22 -7.77 -3.61 -13.34
N ALA A 23 -6.80 -2.78 -12.96
CA ALA A 23 -5.38 -3.02 -13.24
C ALA A 23 -4.86 -4.25 -12.50
N GLY A 24 -5.26 -4.47 -11.24
CA GLY A 24 -4.94 -5.67 -10.48
C GLY A 24 -5.49 -6.95 -11.12
N LEU A 25 -6.68 -6.90 -11.71
CA LEU A 25 -7.22 -8.03 -12.48
C LEU A 25 -6.34 -8.34 -13.70
N ALA A 26 -5.86 -7.31 -14.39
CA ALA A 26 -5.00 -7.46 -15.57
C ALA A 26 -3.57 -7.88 -15.23
N ALA A 27 -3.02 -7.43 -14.10
CA ALA A 27 -1.68 -7.80 -13.62
C ALA A 27 -1.61 -9.26 -13.17
N GLY A 28 -2.72 -9.79 -12.67
CA GLY A 28 -2.78 -11.14 -12.13
C GLY A 28 -2.03 -11.27 -10.81
N PRO A 29 -1.93 -12.50 -10.26
CA PRO A 29 -1.54 -12.68 -8.87
C PRO A 29 -0.03 -12.88 -8.67
N ASN A 30 0.78 -12.84 -9.73
CA ASN A 30 2.22 -13.07 -9.67
C ASN A 30 2.94 -11.81 -9.17
N VAL A 31 3.27 -11.79 -7.88
CA VAL A 31 3.91 -10.63 -7.25
C VAL A 31 5.39 -10.48 -7.58
N VAL A 32 6.13 -11.57 -7.82
CA VAL A 32 7.60 -11.55 -7.93
C VAL A 32 8.10 -11.11 -9.32
N THR A 33 7.22 -11.09 -10.33
CA THR A 33 7.58 -10.74 -11.71
C THR A 33 7.19 -9.31 -12.03
N VAL A 34 8.16 -8.48 -12.46
CA VAL A 34 7.86 -7.19 -13.08
C VAL A 34 7.23 -7.46 -14.45
N SER A 35 5.98 -7.03 -14.63
CA SER A 35 5.22 -7.26 -15.86
C SER A 35 4.87 -5.94 -16.56
N TRP A 36 4.52 -6.03 -17.85
CA TRP A 36 3.97 -4.89 -18.59
C TRP A 36 2.69 -4.36 -17.96
N ALA A 37 1.87 -5.24 -17.38
CA ALA A 37 0.66 -4.85 -16.68
C ALA A 37 0.98 -4.03 -15.41
N THR A 38 1.98 -4.42 -14.62
CA THR A 38 2.40 -3.62 -13.45
C THR A 38 2.95 -2.27 -13.88
N MET A 39 3.74 -2.20 -14.96
CA MET A 39 4.24 -0.94 -15.49
C MET A 39 3.11 -0.02 -16.00
N ALA A 40 2.11 -0.60 -16.68
CA ALA A 40 0.94 0.14 -17.15
C ALA A 40 0.07 0.65 -15.98
N GLN A 41 -0.10 -0.16 -14.93
CA GLN A 41 -0.76 0.24 -13.70
C GLN A 41 -0.06 1.44 -13.06
N THR A 42 1.26 1.35 -12.87
CA THR A 42 2.09 2.45 -12.36
C THR A 42 1.90 3.72 -13.18
N ALA A 43 2.04 3.64 -14.50
CA ALA A 43 1.91 4.78 -15.40
C ALA A 43 0.51 5.40 -15.34
N GLY A 44 -0.53 4.57 -15.33
CA GLY A 44 -1.92 5.03 -15.22
C GLY A 44 -2.21 5.71 -13.88
N THR A 45 -1.73 5.16 -12.77
CA THR A 45 -1.85 5.78 -11.44
C THR A 45 -1.17 7.15 -11.41
N LEU A 46 0.06 7.25 -11.90
CA LEU A 46 0.79 8.52 -11.96
C LEU A 46 0.09 9.53 -12.87
N LEU A 47 -0.47 9.09 -14.01
CA LEU A 47 -1.24 9.95 -14.89
C LEU A 47 -2.50 10.50 -14.19
N ILE A 48 -3.26 9.64 -13.50
CA ILE A 48 -4.42 10.07 -12.69
C ILE A 48 -3.98 11.11 -11.65
N VAL A 49 -2.86 10.86 -10.96
CA VAL A 49 -2.32 11.78 -9.96
C VAL A 49 -1.99 13.14 -10.59
N ILE A 50 -1.22 13.16 -11.68
CA ILE A 50 -0.80 14.41 -12.36
C ILE A 50 -2.02 15.20 -12.84
N VAL A 51 -2.99 14.53 -13.47
CA VAL A 51 -4.22 15.17 -13.96
C VAL A 51 -5.03 15.75 -12.81
N ALA A 52 -5.20 14.99 -11.73
CA ALA A 52 -5.95 15.41 -10.55
C ALA A 52 -5.28 16.57 -9.80
N PHE A 53 -3.94 16.55 -9.66
CA PHE A 53 -3.16 17.66 -9.12
C PHE A 53 -3.47 18.96 -9.85
N ARG A 54 -3.43 18.93 -11.19
CA ARG A 54 -3.71 20.09 -12.05
C ARG A 54 -5.18 20.52 -11.95
N TRP A 55 -6.11 19.56 -11.98
CA TRP A 55 -7.56 19.85 -11.93
C TRP A 55 -8.01 20.47 -10.61
N CYS A 56 -7.36 20.08 -9.50
CA CYS A 56 -7.67 20.56 -8.16
C CYS A 56 -6.76 21.69 -7.68
N GLY A 57 -5.73 22.06 -8.46
CA GLY A 57 -4.73 23.04 -8.05
C GLY A 57 -4.02 22.65 -6.75
N LEU A 58 -3.62 21.38 -6.61
CA LEU A 58 -2.90 20.89 -5.43
C LEU A 58 -1.43 21.29 -5.52
N THR A 59 -0.89 21.87 -4.46
CA THR A 59 0.53 22.24 -4.38
C THR A 59 1.40 21.07 -3.91
N TRP A 60 2.69 21.10 -4.24
CA TRP A 60 3.67 20.12 -3.75
C TRP A 60 3.71 20.07 -2.22
N ALA A 61 3.61 21.23 -1.55
CA ALA A 61 3.58 21.31 -0.09
C ALA A 61 2.33 20.63 0.51
N GLU A 62 1.15 20.82 -0.09
CA GLU A 62 -0.07 20.11 0.32
C GLU A 62 0.03 18.59 0.09
N ALA A 63 0.77 18.16 -0.92
CA ALA A 63 1.09 16.75 -1.13
C ALA A 63 2.20 16.21 -0.21
N GLY A 64 2.86 17.08 0.58
CA GLY A 64 3.99 16.69 1.43
C GLY A 64 5.28 16.42 0.64
N ILE A 65 5.40 16.97 -0.56
CA ILE A 65 6.57 16.80 -1.43
C ILE A 65 7.49 18.00 -1.26
N GLY A 66 8.68 17.77 -0.71
CA GLY A 66 9.66 18.81 -0.45
C GLY A 66 10.89 18.28 0.29
N ARG A 67 11.88 19.17 0.50
CA ARG A 67 13.13 18.83 1.23
C ARG A 67 13.02 19.02 2.74
N THR A 68 12.09 19.84 3.21
CA THR A 68 11.85 20.08 4.63
C THR A 68 11.49 18.77 5.33
N ASP A 69 12.13 18.49 6.47
CA ASP A 69 11.95 17.27 7.26
C ASP A 69 12.18 15.94 6.53
N LEU A 70 12.78 15.96 5.31
CA LEU A 70 12.92 14.77 4.46
C LEU A 70 13.65 13.62 5.17
N LEU A 71 14.85 13.88 5.70
CA LEU A 71 15.65 12.85 6.37
C LEU A 71 14.93 12.31 7.62
N ARG A 72 14.43 13.21 8.48
CA ARG A 72 13.71 12.85 9.70
C ARG A 72 12.47 12.01 9.38
N SER A 73 11.68 12.42 8.40
CA SER A 73 10.49 11.71 7.94
C SER A 73 10.85 10.32 7.43
N THR A 74 11.88 10.22 6.61
CA THR A 74 12.39 8.95 6.07
C THR A 74 12.83 8.00 7.17
N LEU A 75 13.59 8.47 8.17
CA LEU A 75 14.06 7.63 9.29
C LEU A 75 12.92 7.14 10.18
N ILE A 76 11.95 8.02 10.48
CA ILE A 76 10.73 7.63 11.23
C ILE A 76 9.96 6.57 10.44
N GLY A 77 9.78 6.79 9.13
CA GLY A 77 9.14 5.86 8.22
C GLY A 77 9.82 4.50 8.23
N ALA A 78 11.15 4.48 8.10
CA ALA A 78 11.93 3.26 8.09
C ALA A 78 11.74 2.43 9.38
N GLY A 79 11.84 3.07 10.54
CA GLY A 79 11.64 2.39 11.83
C GLY A 79 10.23 1.81 11.98
N ILE A 80 9.20 2.56 11.53
CA ILE A 80 7.81 2.10 11.57
C ILE A 80 7.59 0.92 10.62
N GLY A 81 8.05 1.02 9.37
CA GLY A 81 7.87 -0.04 8.37
C GLY A 81 8.51 -1.36 8.79
N LEU A 82 9.77 -1.29 9.24
CA LEU A 82 10.51 -2.46 9.74
C LEU A 82 9.88 -3.03 11.01
N GLY A 83 9.45 -2.17 11.95
CA GLY A 83 8.77 -2.61 13.17
C GLY A 83 7.45 -3.33 12.90
N MET A 84 6.65 -2.81 11.95
CA MET A 84 5.42 -3.46 11.50
C MET A 84 5.70 -4.82 10.87
N ALA A 85 6.67 -4.90 9.96
CA ALA A 85 7.02 -6.16 9.29
C ALA A 85 7.52 -7.20 10.30
N ALA A 86 8.38 -6.79 11.23
CA ALA A 86 8.88 -7.67 12.30
C ALA A 86 7.74 -8.23 13.16
N GLY A 87 6.75 -7.39 13.53
CA GLY A 87 5.59 -7.84 14.30
C GLY A 87 4.74 -8.90 13.57
N VAL A 88 4.50 -8.70 12.26
CA VAL A 88 3.74 -9.67 11.45
C VAL A 88 4.54 -10.95 11.25
N LEU A 89 5.82 -10.86 10.90
CA LEU A 89 6.68 -12.03 10.71
C LEU A 89 6.82 -12.86 11.99
N LEU A 90 6.92 -12.21 13.15
CA LEU A 90 6.92 -12.90 14.45
C LEU A 90 5.60 -13.64 14.68
N ALA A 91 4.45 -13.03 14.36
CA ALA A 91 3.15 -13.70 14.49
C ALA A 91 3.04 -14.92 13.56
N LEU A 92 3.58 -14.83 12.34
CA LEU A 92 3.62 -15.96 11.40
C LEU A 92 4.54 -17.09 11.88
N GLU A 93 5.73 -16.76 12.37
CA GLU A 93 6.68 -17.72 12.93
C GLU A 93 6.09 -18.45 14.14
N LEU A 94 5.46 -17.72 15.07
CA LEU A 94 4.75 -18.31 16.21
C LEU A 94 3.62 -19.23 15.74
N GLY A 95 2.87 -18.84 14.72
CA GLY A 95 1.85 -19.68 14.10
C GLY A 95 2.43 -20.97 13.50
N ALA A 96 3.59 -20.91 12.85
CA ALA A 96 4.28 -22.08 12.33
C ALA A 96 4.73 -23.03 13.45
N LEU A 97 5.34 -22.48 14.52
CA LEU A 97 5.75 -23.25 15.71
C LEU A 97 4.57 -23.92 16.44
N LEU A 98 3.37 -23.33 16.35
CA LEU A 98 2.13 -23.88 16.91
C LEU A 98 1.40 -24.84 15.95
N GLY A 99 2.00 -25.19 14.81
CA GLY A 99 1.46 -26.17 13.87
C GLY A 99 0.45 -25.60 12.86
N THR A 100 0.40 -24.29 12.68
CA THR A 100 -0.45 -23.61 11.69
C THR A 100 0.37 -22.79 10.69
N PRO A 101 1.30 -23.41 9.92
CA PRO A 101 2.09 -22.68 8.94
C PRO A 101 1.19 -22.16 7.81
N ILE A 102 1.43 -20.91 7.40
CA ILE A 102 0.79 -20.29 6.25
C ILE A 102 1.75 -20.38 5.07
N THR A 103 1.27 -20.88 3.94
CA THR A 103 2.05 -20.91 2.69
C THR A 103 1.48 -19.92 1.69
N TYR A 104 2.31 -19.49 0.75
CA TYR A 104 1.92 -18.58 -0.32
C TYR A 104 2.58 -18.99 -1.63
N GLN A 105 1.78 -19.45 -2.58
CA GLN A 105 2.24 -20.12 -3.80
C GLN A 105 3.24 -19.28 -4.62
N PRO A 106 3.06 -17.94 -4.84
CA PRO A 106 3.99 -17.16 -5.68
C PRO A 106 5.43 -17.10 -5.19
N LEU A 107 5.69 -17.45 -3.92
CA LEU A 107 7.04 -17.50 -3.37
C LEU A 107 7.67 -18.90 -3.48
N GLN A 108 6.87 -19.95 -3.67
CA GLN A 108 7.36 -21.31 -3.80
C GLN A 108 8.14 -21.47 -5.10
N GLY A 109 9.42 -21.85 -4.98
CA GLY A 109 10.31 -22.03 -6.14
C GLY A 109 10.73 -20.72 -6.83
N ALA A 110 10.40 -19.55 -6.26
CA ALA A 110 10.86 -18.28 -6.79
C ALA A 110 12.38 -18.13 -6.64
N ALA A 111 13.05 -17.62 -7.68
CA ALA A 111 14.48 -17.34 -7.59
C ALA A 111 14.73 -16.17 -6.61
N THR A 112 15.74 -16.30 -5.74
CA THR A 112 16.10 -15.22 -4.79
C THR A 112 16.46 -13.91 -5.50
N SER A 113 17.06 -13.97 -6.70
CA SER A 113 17.34 -12.78 -7.51
C SER A 113 16.06 -12.07 -7.97
N ALA A 114 15.01 -12.81 -8.34
CA ALA A 114 13.72 -12.25 -8.72
C ALA A 114 13.03 -11.61 -7.51
N LEU A 115 13.06 -12.28 -6.35
CA LEU A 115 12.56 -11.74 -5.08
C LEU A 115 13.25 -10.42 -4.71
N LEU A 116 14.58 -10.37 -4.73
CA LEU A 116 15.34 -9.16 -4.38
C LEU A 116 15.11 -8.04 -5.40
N THR A 117 15.00 -8.37 -6.69
CA THR A 117 14.66 -7.39 -7.73
C THR A 117 13.28 -6.80 -7.48
N HIS A 118 12.29 -7.64 -7.16
CA HIS A 118 10.97 -7.18 -6.79
C HIS A 118 11.01 -6.31 -5.53
N ALA A 119 11.65 -6.77 -4.46
CA ALA A 119 11.67 -6.08 -3.17
C ALA A 119 12.40 -4.73 -3.21
N LEU A 120 13.51 -4.64 -3.93
CA LEU A 120 14.40 -3.46 -3.94
C LEU A 120 14.16 -2.51 -5.11
N VAL A 121 13.56 -2.96 -6.20
CA VAL A 121 13.33 -2.15 -7.42
C VAL A 121 11.86 -2.09 -7.77
N GLY A 122 11.20 -3.25 -7.84
CA GLY A 122 9.78 -3.35 -8.19
C GLY A 122 8.88 -2.60 -7.22
N LEU A 123 8.90 -2.96 -5.93
CA LEU A 123 8.09 -2.36 -4.89
C LEU A 123 8.24 -0.84 -4.82
N PRO A 124 9.44 -0.25 -4.64
CA PRO A 124 9.54 1.20 -4.47
C PRO A 124 9.06 1.97 -5.70
N LEU A 125 9.40 1.51 -6.91
CA LEU A 125 9.14 2.27 -8.15
C LEU A 125 7.75 2.02 -8.73
N LEU A 126 7.29 0.76 -8.71
CA LEU A 126 6.07 0.35 -9.41
C LEU A 126 4.84 0.36 -8.51
N THR A 127 5.02 0.22 -7.19
CA THR A 127 3.92 0.14 -6.23
C THR A 127 3.91 1.34 -5.28
N VAL A 128 4.95 1.46 -4.45
CA VAL A 128 4.91 2.31 -3.26
C VAL A 128 4.88 3.80 -3.60
N ILE A 129 5.78 4.28 -4.47
CA ILE A 129 5.79 5.70 -4.84
C ILE A 129 4.47 6.12 -5.50
N PRO A 130 3.96 5.41 -6.54
CA PRO A 130 2.68 5.73 -7.16
C PRO A 130 1.51 5.74 -6.18
N GLU A 131 1.43 4.73 -5.30
CA GLU A 131 0.35 4.63 -4.32
C GLU A 131 0.42 5.72 -3.25
N GLU A 132 1.60 5.97 -2.67
CA GLU A 132 1.72 7.02 -1.65
C GLU A 132 1.48 8.41 -2.25
N LEU A 133 1.86 8.65 -3.51
CA LEU A 133 1.46 9.86 -4.23
C LEU A 133 -0.05 9.96 -4.42
N ALA A 134 -0.73 8.86 -4.74
CA ALA A 134 -2.19 8.85 -4.95
C ALA A 134 -2.96 9.04 -3.64
N PHE A 135 -2.59 8.34 -2.58
CA PHE A 135 -3.36 8.31 -1.35
C PHE A 135 -2.89 9.37 -0.34
N ARG A 136 -1.60 9.42 -0.01
CA ARG A 136 -1.07 10.34 1.03
C ARG A 136 -0.67 11.69 0.46
N GLY A 137 -0.30 11.75 -0.82
CA GLY A 137 -0.07 12.99 -1.55
C GLY A 137 -1.39 13.63 -1.99
N LEU A 138 -2.09 13.01 -2.93
CA LEU A 138 -3.27 13.57 -3.59
C LEU A 138 -4.53 13.52 -2.72
N VAL A 139 -5.05 12.33 -2.39
CA VAL A 139 -6.36 12.19 -1.73
C VAL A 139 -6.33 12.84 -0.34
N LEU A 140 -5.33 12.49 0.50
CA LEU A 140 -5.14 13.10 1.80
C LEU A 140 -4.91 14.61 1.71
N GLY A 141 -4.05 15.08 0.79
CA GLY A 141 -3.78 16.50 0.57
C GLY A 141 -5.03 17.31 0.20
N LEU A 142 -5.93 16.72 -0.59
CA LEU A 142 -7.23 17.34 -0.90
C LEU A 142 -8.21 17.31 0.27
N LEU A 143 -8.21 16.23 1.05
CA LEU A 143 -9.12 16.05 2.19
C LEU A 143 -8.83 17.05 3.32
N ILE A 144 -7.55 17.28 3.64
CA ILE A 144 -7.14 18.21 4.73
C ILE A 144 -7.50 19.67 4.46
N ARG A 145 -7.88 20.05 3.22
CA ARG A 145 -8.38 21.41 2.91
C ARG A 145 -9.70 21.74 3.59
N LYS A 146 -10.51 20.73 3.93
CA LYS A 146 -11.89 20.91 4.43
C LYS A 146 -12.27 19.95 5.56
N LEU A 147 -11.54 18.85 5.75
CA LEU A 147 -11.74 17.92 6.86
C LEU A 147 -10.69 18.13 7.95
N THR A 148 -11.03 17.72 9.18
CA THR A 148 -10.02 17.60 10.24
C THR A 148 -9.00 16.53 9.86
N PRO A 149 -7.75 16.62 10.36
CA PRO A 149 -6.71 15.62 10.06
C PRO A 149 -7.18 14.19 10.33
N TRP A 150 -7.90 13.96 11.43
CA TRP A 150 -8.46 12.64 11.77
C TRP A 150 -9.45 12.13 10.72
N ARG A 151 -10.43 12.96 10.32
CA ARG A 151 -11.43 12.56 9.30
C ARG A 151 -10.78 12.34 7.93
N ALA A 152 -9.81 13.17 7.57
CA ALA A 152 -9.06 13.01 6.33
C ALA A 152 -8.29 11.68 6.32
N THR A 153 -7.64 11.33 7.43
CA THR A 153 -6.96 10.05 7.63
C THR A 153 -7.91 8.86 7.50
N LEU A 154 -9.08 8.89 8.14
CA LEU A 154 -10.08 7.81 8.02
C LEU A 154 -10.53 7.61 6.56
N VAL A 155 -10.86 8.69 5.85
CA VAL A 155 -11.37 8.61 4.47
C VAL A 155 -10.29 8.14 3.49
N THR A 156 -9.05 8.64 3.60
CA THR A 156 -7.97 8.17 2.72
C THR A 156 -7.63 6.71 2.98
N SER A 157 -7.67 6.24 4.23
CA SER A 157 -7.42 4.84 4.57
C SER A 157 -8.53 3.92 4.07
N ALA A 158 -9.79 4.35 4.16
CA ALA A 158 -10.91 3.59 3.58
C ALA A 158 -10.82 3.51 2.06
N THR A 159 -10.40 4.60 1.40
CA THR A 159 -10.17 4.62 -0.06
C THR A 159 -9.03 3.67 -0.45
N PHE A 160 -7.95 3.64 0.35
CA PHE A 160 -6.83 2.72 0.18
C PHE A 160 -7.26 1.26 0.31
N VAL A 161 -8.07 0.91 1.32
CA VAL A 161 -8.64 -0.44 1.45
C VAL A 161 -9.50 -0.81 0.24
N ALA A 162 -10.36 0.10 -0.22
CA ALA A 162 -11.22 -0.15 -1.38
C ALA A 162 -10.43 -0.37 -2.69
N TRP A 163 -9.26 0.27 -2.85
CA TRP A 163 -8.34 0.02 -3.96
C TRP A 163 -7.79 -1.42 -3.98
N HIS A 164 -7.67 -2.05 -2.80
CA HIS A 164 -6.97 -3.33 -2.63
C HIS A 164 -7.87 -4.58 -2.73
N VAL A 165 -9.17 -4.44 -3.07
CA VAL A 165 -10.11 -5.59 -3.04
C VAL A 165 -9.65 -6.74 -3.93
N VAL A 166 -9.28 -6.46 -5.19
CA VAL A 166 -8.87 -7.49 -6.15
C VAL A 166 -7.57 -8.18 -5.72
N VAL A 167 -6.54 -7.42 -5.38
CA VAL A 167 -5.24 -8.00 -5.00
C VAL A 167 -5.37 -8.83 -3.71
N GLN A 168 -6.23 -8.43 -2.77
CA GLN A 168 -6.48 -9.22 -1.58
C GLN A 168 -7.16 -10.56 -1.89
N VAL A 169 -8.21 -10.55 -2.72
CA VAL A 169 -8.90 -11.78 -3.14
C VAL A 169 -7.93 -12.72 -3.87
N GLN A 170 -7.14 -12.18 -4.80
CA GLN A 170 -6.13 -12.93 -5.52
C GLN A 170 -5.05 -13.50 -4.60
N THR A 171 -4.58 -12.72 -3.62
CA THR A 171 -3.55 -13.16 -2.66
C THR A 171 -4.06 -14.31 -1.80
N LEU A 172 -5.26 -14.19 -1.24
CA LEU A 172 -5.88 -15.24 -0.44
C LEU A 172 -6.13 -16.52 -1.23
N ALA A 173 -6.47 -16.42 -2.50
CA ALA A 173 -6.68 -17.58 -3.36
C ALA A 173 -5.39 -18.41 -3.60
N LEU A 174 -4.22 -17.86 -3.26
CA LEU A 174 -2.92 -18.52 -3.43
C LEU A 174 -2.27 -18.90 -2.09
N THR A 175 -3.01 -18.87 -0.98
CA THR A 175 -2.56 -19.42 0.30
C THR A 175 -3.11 -20.83 0.51
N ASN A 176 -2.68 -21.50 1.59
CA ASN A 176 -3.22 -22.79 2.02
C ASN A 176 -4.55 -22.71 2.80
N PHE A 177 -5.27 -21.59 2.76
CA PHE A 177 -6.57 -21.49 3.43
C PHE A 177 -7.65 -22.24 2.65
N THR A 178 -8.19 -23.30 3.25
CA THR A 178 -9.17 -24.17 2.60
C THR A 178 -10.56 -24.08 3.22
N SER A 179 -10.67 -23.69 4.49
CA SER A 179 -11.96 -23.58 5.18
C SER A 179 -12.53 -22.16 5.11
N SER A 180 -13.87 -22.05 5.06
CA SER A 180 -14.57 -20.76 5.07
C SER A 180 -14.22 -19.92 6.30
N GLY A 181 -14.01 -20.54 7.46
CA GLY A 181 -13.61 -19.85 8.70
C GLY A 181 -12.24 -19.19 8.59
N GLN A 182 -11.25 -19.91 8.04
CA GLN A 182 -9.91 -19.34 7.78
C GLN A 182 -9.97 -18.20 6.78
N ILE A 183 -10.72 -18.37 5.67
CA ILE A 183 -10.86 -17.34 4.63
C ILE A 183 -11.48 -16.07 5.22
N VAL A 184 -12.57 -16.19 6.00
CA VAL A 184 -13.23 -15.04 6.64
C VAL A 184 -12.30 -14.34 7.63
N LEU A 185 -11.59 -15.10 8.47
CA LEU A 185 -10.64 -14.54 9.43
C LEU A 185 -9.50 -13.82 8.71
N ALA A 186 -8.87 -14.47 7.74
CA ALA A 186 -7.75 -13.92 6.99
C ALA A 186 -8.15 -12.66 6.21
N THR A 187 -9.32 -12.68 5.54
CA THR A 187 -9.86 -11.50 4.85
C THR A 187 -10.09 -10.35 5.84
N SER A 188 -10.66 -10.64 7.00
CA SER A 188 -10.94 -9.61 8.03
C SER A 188 -9.66 -9.01 8.57
N LEU A 189 -8.65 -9.83 8.86
CA LEU A 189 -7.34 -9.37 9.34
C LEU A 189 -6.60 -8.59 8.27
N ALA A 190 -6.67 -9.00 7.00
CA ALA A 190 -6.01 -8.31 5.90
C ALA A 190 -6.65 -6.94 5.62
N VAL A 191 -7.99 -6.84 5.63
CA VAL A 191 -8.71 -5.56 5.57
C VAL A 191 -8.36 -4.65 6.75
N ALA A 192 -8.33 -5.20 7.98
CA ALA A 192 -7.96 -4.44 9.16
C ALA A 192 -6.51 -3.97 9.11
N GLY A 193 -5.60 -4.82 8.64
CA GLY A 193 -4.18 -4.51 8.45
C GLY A 193 -3.95 -3.42 7.42
N LEU A 194 -4.61 -3.49 6.27
CA LEU A 194 -4.57 -2.44 5.24
C LEU A 194 -5.14 -1.12 5.76
N PHE A 195 -6.24 -1.16 6.52
CA PHE A 195 -6.80 0.05 7.12
C PHE A 195 -5.83 0.64 8.15
N ALA A 196 -5.23 -0.19 9.01
CA ALA A 196 -4.25 0.25 10.01
C ALA A 196 -2.99 0.83 9.36
N GLY A 197 -2.40 0.18 8.35
CA GLY A 197 -1.30 0.72 7.55
C GLY A 197 -1.70 2.03 6.86
N GLY A 198 -2.92 2.05 6.30
CA GLY A 198 -3.75 3.22 5.99
C GLY A 198 -3.48 4.41 6.91
N LEU A 199 -3.94 4.25 8.15
CA LEU A 199 -3.89 5.25 9.22
C LEU A 199 -2.46 5.62 9.58
N ILE A 200 -1.56 4.64 9.74
CA ILE A 200 -0.18 4.84 10.16
C ILE A 200 0.57 5.69 9.13
N PHE A 201 0.52 5.34 7.85
CA PHE A 201 1.25 6.09 6.82
C PHE A 201 0.68 7.52 6.67
N ALA A 202 -0.64 7.68 6.75
CA ALA A 202 -1.26 9.01 6.77
C ALA A 202 -0.83 9.83 7.99
N PHE A 203 -0.72 9.20 9.17
CA PHE A 203 -0.23 9.86 10.38
C PHE A 203 1.24 10.26 10.26
N VAL A 204 2.11 9.39 9.74
CA VAL A 204 3.52 9.71 9.47
C VAL A 204 3.63 10.92 8.53
N ARG A 205 2.88 10.92 7.43
CA ARG A 205 2.78 12.08 6.52
C ARG A 205 2.37 13.32 7.33
N LEU A 206 1.26 13.29 8.06
CA LEU A 206 0.73 14.48 8.72
C LEU A 206 1.61 15.01 9.85
N ARG A 207 2.32 14.13 10.57
CA ARG A 207 3.20 14.50 11.69
C ARG A 207 4.56 15.00 11.25
N THR A 208 5.06 14.52 10.11
CA THR A 208 6.36 14.93 9.57
C THR A 208 6.23 15.97 8.47
N HIS A 209 5.00 16.25 8.01
CA HIS A 209 4.68 17.11 6.88
C HIS A 209 5.38 16.74 5.55
N ASN A 210 5.94 15.53 5.47
CA ASN A 210 6.68 15.02 4.33
C ASN A 210 6.19 13.63 3.95
N LEU A 211 6.04 13.38 2.65
CA LEU A 211 5.56 12.12 2.08
C LEU A 211 6.59 10.99 2.19
N ALA A 212 7.88 11.33 2.24
CA ALA A 212 8.97 10.35 2.24
C ALA A 212 8.89 9.35 3.39
N GLY A 213 8.40 9.75 4.56
CA GLY A 213 8.20 8.81 5.68
C GLY A 213 7.11 7.78 5.40
N ALA A 214 6.03 8.16 4.72
CA ALA A 214 5.00 7.21 4.30
C ALA A 214 5.54 6.25 3.23
N VAL A 215 6.25 6.78 2.23
CA VAL A 215 6.94 5.99 1.19
C VAL A 215 7.92 4.99 1.81
N MET A 216 8.76 5.44 2.74
CA MET A 216 9.76 4.57 3.36
C MET A 216 9.12 3.52 4.27
N ALA A 217 8.08 3.88 5.04
CA ALA A 217 7.36 2.93 5.88
C ALA A 217 6.69 1.83 5.05
N HIS A 218 6.00 2.21 3.97
CA HIS A 218 5.31 1.30 3.07
C HIS A 218 6.33 0.38 2.36
N TRP A 219 7.40 0.95 1.78
CA TRP A 219 8.42 0.14 1.10
C TRP A 219 9.10 -0.86 2.02
N LEU A 220 9.58 -0.42 3.19
CA LEU A 220 10.28 -1.35 4.09
C LEU A 220 9.34 -2.35 4.74
N PHE A 221 8.06 -2.00 4.97
CA PHE A 221 7.07 -2.98 5.40
C PHE A 221 6.93 -4.09 4.36
N ASP A 222 6.62 -3.75 3.11
CA ASP A 222 6.38 -4.73 2.05
C ASP A 222 7.64 -5.54 1.74
N ALA A 223 8.79 -4.87 1.58
CA ALA A 223 10.05 -5.50 1.23
C ALA A 223 10.51 -6.48 2.32
N ALA A 224 10.44 -6.07 3.60
CA ALA A 224 10.80 -6.96 4.71
C ALA A 224 9.78 -8.09 4.86
N PHE A 225 8.49 -7.80 4.70
CA PHE A 225 7.44 -8.81 4.83
C PHE A 225 7.53 -9.88 3.74
N VAL A 226 7.64 -9.52 2.46
CA VAL A 226 7.74 -10.49 1.36
C VAL A 226 9.02 -11.30 1.43
N THR A 227 10.14 -10.66 1.82
CA THR A 227 11.43 -11.35 1.97
C THR A 227 11.42 -12.28 3.17
N GLY A 228 10.88 -11.84 4.31
CA GLY A 228 10.74 -12.67 5.49
C GLY A 228 9.82 -13.86 5.25
N LEU A 229 8.66 -13.62 4.64
CA LEU A 229 7.71 -14.69 4.28
C LEU A 229 8.35 -15.71 3.34
N TYR A 230 9.15 -15.28 2.36
CA TYR A 230 9.90 -16.18 1.49
C TYR A 230 10.79 -17.13 2.31
N PHE A 231 11.56 -16.62 3.28
CA PHE A 231 12.41 -17.49 4.11
C PHE A 231 11.65 -18.38 5.08
N LEU A 232 10.49 -17.92 5.58
CA LEU A 232 9.60 -18.72 6.43
C LEU A 232 8.90 -19.86 5.68
N THR A 233 8.76 -19.74 4.36
CA THR A 233 7.99 -20.69 3.52
C THR A 233 8.85 -21.46 2.52
N ALA A 234 10.16 -21.17 2.43
CA ALA A 234 11.11 -21.84 1.55
C ALA A 234 11.67 -23.17 2.12
N SER A 235 11.24 -23.58 3.31
CA SER A 235 11.62 -24.85 3.96
C SER A 235 10.64 -25.98 3.66
#